data_AF-A0A2H0T7A5-F1
#
_entry.id   AF-A0A2H0T7A5-F1
#
_cell.length_a   1.000
_cell.length_b   1.000
_cell.length_c   1.000
_cell.angle_alpha   90.00
_cell.angle_beta   90.00
_cell.angle_gamma   90.00
#
_symmetry.space_group_name_H-M   'P 1'
#
loop_
_entity.id
_entity.type
_entity.pdbx_description
1 polymer ?
#
loop_
_entity_poly.entity_id
_entity_poly.type
_entity_poly.pdbx_seq_one_letter_code
_entity_poly.pdbx_strand_id
1 'polypeptide(L)'
;MEKLPFSDISIFVDNKKICVDEDGFFGNIIPTNQLQFKLEIMNTNEYRTQVFKVFVDQPTMQRRIIGLESNVTSSDSQLFVRDVSILESPQPQGVYYPSKRDAGLCVLFYGPADFHIYEIALISQGGKFFLTSQKIYGGECFSFEDSAFAVDLLKRNRERIDLLGLLSILAEKNDIKFPKINEEDVLQMMNQSSEKENAKLDVSDLKKNQARILFWSHSNLWGIVAVSQQLTEQGLARVHWSQLAPRTKNGLAYLNPGEIINFATTRDAHKGLFGTSIDLELLSIFSE
;
A
#
# COMPACT_ATOMS: atom_id res chain seq x y z
N MET A 1 -2.65 -11.15 -6.38
CA MET A 1 -1.47 -10.51 -5.75
C MET A 1 -0.60 -9.86 -6.84
N GLU A 2 -0.12 -8.63 -6.67
CA GLU A 2 0.75 -7.99 -7.68
C GLU A 2 2.16 -8.58 -7.63
N LYS A 3 2.70 -9.06 -8.75
CA LYS A 3 4.05 -9.67 -8.75
C LYS A 3 5.10 -8.61 -8.47
N LEU A 4 5.90 -8.85 -7.44
CA LEU A 4 7.03 -8.00 -7.11
C LEU A 4 8.21 -8.33 -8.05
N PRO A 5 8.82 -7.35 -8.73
CA PRO A 5 9.91 -7.62 -9.67
C PRO A 5 11.10 -8.34 -9.01
N PHE A 6 11.73 -9.26 -9.74
CA PHE A 6 12.98 -9.92 -9.36
C PHE A 6 12.99 -10.53 -7.96
N SER A 7 11.84 -11.02 -7.49
CA SER A 7 11.74 -11.47 -6.10
C SER A 7 10.91 -12.74 -5.94
N ASP A 8 11.25 -13.52 -4.92
CA ASP A 8 10.43 -14.60 -4.40
C ASP A 8 9.99 -14.26 -2.98
N ILE A 9 8.72 -14.55 -2.71
CA ILE A 9 8.12 -14.33 -1.40
C ILE A 9 7.62 -15.67 -0.88
N SER A 10 8.15 -16.09 0.26
CA SER A 10 7.86 -17.39 0.84
C SER A 10 7.39 -17.25 2.30
N ILE A 11 6.33 -17.98 2.64
CA ILE A 11 5.78 -18.05 4.00
C ILE A 11 6.18 -19.37 4.65
N PHE A 12 6.58 -19.30 5.91
CA PHE A 12 6.92 -20.45 6.73
C PHE A 12 6.08 -20.45 8.01
N VAL A 13 5.53 -21.60 8.36
CA VAL A 13 4.80 -21.84 9.60
C VAL A 13 5.45 -23.04 10.28
N ASP A 14 5.96 -22.83 11.49
CA ASP A 14 6.73 -23.84 12.23
C ASP A 14 7.86 -24.46 11.39
N ASN A 15 8.62 -23.58 10.71
CA ASN A 15 9.71 -23.92 9.80
C ASN A 15 9.31 -24.72 8.54
N LYS A 16 8.02 -24.90 8.26
CA LYS A 16 7.52 -25.52 7.02
C LYS A 16 7.07 -24.46 6.03
N LYS A 17 7.58 -24.52 4.80
CA LYS A 17 7.10 -23.65 3.72
C LYS A 17 5.64 -23.94 3.44
N ILE A 18 4.81 -22.90 3.41
CA ILE A 18 3.38 -22.98 3.10
C ILE A 18 3.16 -22.51 1.67
N CYS A 19 2.26 -23.20 0.96
CA CYS A 19 1.80 -22.79 -0.35
C CYS A 19 0.85 -21.60 -0.21
N VAL A 20 1.12 -20.56 -1.00
CA VAL A 20 0.27 -19.36 -1.07
C VAL A 20 -0.56 -19.46 -2.35
N ASP A 21 -1.87 -19.34 -2.22
CA ASP A 21 -2.81 -19.32 -3.34
C ASP A 21 -2.66 -18.02 -4.17
N GLU A 22 -3.25 -17.97 -5.37
CA GLU A 22 -3.12 -16.82 -6.29
C GLU A 22 -3.68 -15.50 -5.71
N ASP A 23 -4.69 -15.59 -4.86
CA ASP A 23 -5.29 -14.46 -4.14
C ASP A 23 -4.51 -14.07 -2.88
N GLY A 24 -3.40 -14.77 -2.60
CA GLY A 24 -2.55 -14.55 -1.44
C GLY A 24 -2.94 -15.39 -0.23
N PHE A 25 -4.04 -16.15 -0.25
CA PHE A 25 -4.45 -16.96 0.89
C PHE A 25 -3.43 -18.04 1.22
N PHE A 26 -3.14 -18.25 2.50
CA PHE A 26 -2.24 -19.33 2.93
C PHE A 26 -2.71 -20.07 4.19
N GLY A 27 -3.97 -19.87 4.60
CA GLY A 27 -4.61 -20.64 5.66
C GLY A 27 -5.07 -19.85 6.87
N ASN A 28 -5.53 -20.59 7.88
CA ASN A 28 -5.85 -20.07 9.20
C ASN A 28 -4.69 -20.42 10.13
N ILE A 29 -4.07 -19.43 10.76
CA ILE A 29 -2.92 -19.64 11.66
C ILE A 29 -3.34 -19.38 13.10
N ILE A 30 -2.85 -20.21 14.01
CA ILE A 30 -3.07 -20.06 15.46
C ILE A 30 -1.84 -19.43 16.14
N PRO A 31 -1.98 -18.75 17.29
CA PRO A 31 -0.90 -17.99 17.92
C PRO A 31 0.32 -18.80 18.33
N THR A 32 0.16 -20.12 18.53
CA THR A 32 1.26 -21.01 18.91
C THR A 32 2.23 -21.27 17.76
N ASN A 33 1.85 -20.95 16.53
CA ASN A 33 2.72 -21.14 15.38
C ASN A 33 3.81 -20.07 15.32
N GLN A 34 5.03 -20.47 14.98
CA GLN A 34 6.06 -19.54 14.53
C GLN A 34 5.79 -19.19 13.07
N LEU A 35 5.27 -18.00 12.80
CA LEU A 35 5.08 -17.46 11.46
C LEU A 35 6.31 -16.67 11.03
N GLN A 36 6.88 -17.02 9.90
CA GLN A 36 8.01 -16.34 9.30
C GLN A 36 7.73 -16.01 7.84
N PHE A 37 8.11 -14.80 7.46
CA PHE A 37 8.09 -14.29 6.11
C PHE A 37 9.52 -14.20 5.57
N LYS A 38 9.74 -14.68 4.35
CA LYS A 38 11.01 -14.52 3.63
C LYS A 38 10.78 -13.80 2.32
N LEU A 39 11.58 -12.78 2.08
CA LEU A 39 11.68 -12.08 0.80
C LEU A 39 13.10 -12.27 0.28
N GLU A 40 13.22 -12.96 -0.84
CA GLU A 40 14.45 -13.03 -1.60
C GLU A 40 14.34 -12.08 -2.79
N ILE A 41 15.32 -11.20 -2.95
CA ILE A 41 15.43 -10.28 -4.08
C ILE A 41 16.68 -10.66 -4.86
N MET A 42 16.52 -11.03 -6.12
CA MET A 42 17.63 -11.29 -7.03
C MET A 42 18.34 -9.98 -7.35
N ASN A 43 19.67 -9.97 -7.24
CA ASN A 43 20.47 -8.83 -7.65
C ASN A 43 20.35 -8.65 -9.17
N THR A 44 20.07 -7.41 -9.59
CA THR A 44 20.01 -7.06 -11.01
C THR A 44 21.02 -5.96 -11.32
N ASN A 45 21.46 -5.89 -12.57
CA ASN A 45 22.32 -4.80 -13.02
C ASN A 45 21.53 -3.50 -13.29
N GLU A 46 20.21 -3.61 -13.45
CA GLU A 46 19.33 -2.51 -13.85
C GLU A 46 18.81 -1.72 -12.64
N TYR A 47 18.44 -2.43 -11.59
CA TYR A 47 17.82 -1.87 -10.39
C TYR A 47 18.61 -2.24 -9.14
N ARG A 48 18.81 -1.22 -8.30
CA ARG A 48 19.20 -1.40 -6.91
C ARG A 48 17.96 -1.50 -6.04
N THR A 49 18.12 -2.16 -4.89
CA THR A 49 17.00 -2.46 -4.00
C THR A 49 17.29 -2.04 -2.58
N GLN A 50 16.28 -1.45 -1.93
CA GLN A 50 16.31 -1.17 -0.50
C GLN A 50 15.01 -1.63 0.15
N VAL A 51 15.13 -2.37 1.24
CA VAL A 51 13.97 -2.77 2.06
C VAL A 51 13.94 -1.95 3.33
N PHE A 52 12.75 -1.50 3.70
CA PHE A 52 12.54 -0.66 4.89
C PHE A 52 11.17 -0.92 5.53
N LYS A 53 11.10 -0.60 6.81
CA LYS A 53 9.86 -0.63 7.59
C LYS A 53 9.17 0.72 7.51
N VAL A 54 7.86 0.67 7.29
CA VAL A 54 6.99 1.83 7.33
C VAL A 54 6.01 1.69 8.49
N PHE A 55 5.89 2.74 9.29
CA PHE A 55 4.84 2.92 10.27
C PHE A 55 3.77 3.86 9.71
N VAL A 56 2.51 3.47 9.81
CA VAL A 56 1.38 4.34 9.45
C VAL A 56 0.82 4.95 10.73
N ASP A 57 0.98 6.26 10.87
CA ASP A 57 0.40 7.02 11.97
C ASP A 57 -1.11 7.11 11.79
N GLN A 58 -1.88 6.38 12.60
CA GLN A 58 -3.33 6.21 12.40
C GLN A 58 -4.14 7.53 12.41
N PRO A 59 -3.83 8.54 13.25
CA PRO A 59 -4.57 9.80 13.25
C PRO A 59 -4.31 10.64 12.00
N THR A 60 -3.07 10.67 11.50
CA THR A 60 -2.67 11.52 10.36
C THR A 60 -2.62 10.77 9.03
N MET A 61 -2.71 9.44 9.07
CA MET A 61 -2.44 8.50 7.97
C MET A 61 -1.07 8.71 7.31
N GLN A 62 -0.15 9.42 7.98
CA GLN A 62 1.19 9.63 7.46
C GLN A 62 2.01 8.36 7.59
N ARG A 63 2.71 8.02 6.51
CA ARG A 63 3.63 6.90 6.49
C ARG A 63 5.02 7.40 6.86
N ARG A 64 5.66 6.80 7.86
CA ARG A 64 7.01 7.17 8.30
C ARG A 64 7.94 5.97 8.20
N ILE A 65 9.12 6.19 7.65
CA ILE A 65 10.16 5.17 7.62
C ILE A 65 10.75 5.08 9.03
N ILE A 66 10.70 3.89 9.61
CA ILE A 66 11.16 3.66 10.98
C ILE A 66 12.48 2.88 11.04
N GLY A 67 12.97 2.38 9.90
CA GLY A 67 14.26 1.71 9.81
C GLY A 67 14.47 1.00 8.48
N LEU A 68 15.74 0.79 8.14
CA LEU A 68 16.15 -0.10 7.05
C LEU A 68 16.19 -1.54 7.59
N GLU A 69 15.79 -2.49 6.75
CA GLU A 69 15.91 -3.90 7.11
C GLU A 69 17.32 -4.40 6.84
N SER A 70 17.85 -5.20 7.77
CA SER A 70 19.08 -5.97 7.57
C SER A 70 18.82 -7.13 6.62
N ASN A 71 19.74 -7.37 5.70
CA ASN A 71 19.76 -8.52 4.80
C ASN A 71 20.97 -9.42 5.02
N VAL A 72 20.83 -10.67 4.58
CA VAL A 72 21.96 -11.52 4.25
C VAL A 72 22.17 -11.42 2.74
N THR A 73 23.32 -10.88 2.33
CA THR A 73 23.64 -10.65 0.92
C THR A 73 24.56 -11.76 0.42
N SER A 74 24.15 -12.42 -0.68
CA SER A 74 25.02 -13.26 -1.51
C SER A 74 25.43 -12.50 -2.77
N SER A 75 26.25 -13.10 -3.64
CA SER A 75 26.56 -12.49 -4.94
C SER A 75 25.30 -12.27 -5.79
N ASP A 76 24.31 -13.15 -5.64
CA ASP A 76 23.21 -13.28 -6.59
C ASP A 76 21.87 -12.79 -6.02
N SER A 77 21.74 -12.69 -4.70
CA SER A 77 20.50 -12.29 -4.05
C SER A 77 20.69 -11.63 -2.69
N GLN A 78 19.67 -10.88 -2.26
CA GLN A 78 19.50 -10.35 -0.92
C GLN A 78 18.33 -11.07 -0.26
N LEU A 79 18.59 -11.70 0.89
CA LEU A 79 17.57 -12.42 1.65
C LEU A 79 17.17 -11.60 2.89
N PHE A 80 15.88 -11.35 3.01
CA PHE A 80 15.24 -10.73 4.16
C PHE A 80 14.35 -11.77 4.84
N VAL A 81 14.57 -11.96 6.13
CA VAL A 81 13.81 -12.92 6.95
C VAL A 81 13.19 -12.19 8.11
N ARG A 82 11.90 -12.41 8.34
CA ARG A 82 11.15 -11.74 9.40
C ARG A 82 10.23 -12.68 10.12
N ASP A 83 10.38 -12.76 11.44
CA ASP A 83 9.40 -13.40 12.30
C ASP A 83 8.22 -12.45 12.52
N VAL A 84 7.01 -13.00 12.41
CA VAL A 84 5.77 -12.23 12.49
C VAL A 84 4.97 -12.71 13.68
N SER A 85 4.81 -11.83 14.66
CA SER A 85 4.00 -12.12 15.84
C SER A 85 2.52 -12.20 15.47
N ILE A 86 1.83 -13.22 15.99
CA ILE A 86 0.38 -13.39 15.81
C ILE A 86 -0.30 -12.98 17.11
N LEU A 87 -1.31 -12.11 16.99
CA LEU A 87 -2.07 -11.56 18.10
C LEU A 87 -3.52 -12.05 18.01
N GLU A 88 -4.17 -12.17 19.17
CA GLU A 88 -5.60 -12.42 19.25
C GLU A 88 -6.38 -11.10 19.26
N SER A 89 -7.47 -11.08 18.49
CA SER A 89 -8.41 -9.96 18.49
C SER A 89 -9.09 -9.84 19.83
N PRO A 90 -9.15 -8.64 20.43
CA PRO A 90 -9.92 -8.44 21.66
C PRO A 90 -11.40 -8.77 21.43
N GLN A 91 -11.94 -8.50 20.23
CA GLN A 91 -13.26 -8.92 19.78
C GLN A 91 -13.32 -9.07 18.24
N PRO A 92 -13.95 -10.12 17.70
CA PRO A 92 -14.40 -11.33 18.39
C PRO A 92 -13.23 -12.19 18.88
N GLN A 93 -13.40 -12.89 20.00
CA GLN A 93 -12.41 -13.83 20.55
C GLN A 93 -12.16 -14.99 19.57
N GLY A 94 -10.95 -15.57 19.61
CA GLY A 94 -10.55 -16.66 18.72
C GLY A 94 -10.25 -16.24 17.27
N VAL A 95 -10.26 -14.94 16.97
CA VAL A 95 -9.79 -14.40 15.67
C VAL A 95 -8.38 -13.88 15.81
N TYR A 96 -7.48 -14.35 14.96
CA TYR A 96 -6.06 -14.02 15.02
C TYR A 96 -5.62 -13.14 13.85
N TYR A 97 -4.63 -12.29 14.08
CA TYR A 97 -4.09 -11.37 13.09
C TYR A 97 -2.60 -11.12 13.30
N PRO A 98 -1.84 -10.79 12.23
CA PRO A 98 -0.43 -10.49 12.38
C PRO A 98 -0.24 -9.11 13.02
N SER A 99 0.76 -8.99 13.89
CA SER A 99 1.16 -7.73 14.52
C SER A 99 1.46 -6.68 13.45
N LYS A 100 0.75 -5.53 13.48
CA LYS A 100 0.96 -4.42 12.53
C LYS A 100 2.42 -3.94 12.45
N ARG A 101 3.20 -4.12 13.53
CA ARG A 101 4.62 -3.74 13.54
C ARG A 101 5.47 -4.64 12.64
N ASP A 102 5.07 -5.90 12.52
CA ASP A 102 5.87 -6.98 11.92
C ASP A 102 5.31 -7.49 10.59
N ALA A 103 4.04 -7.19 10.35
CA ALA A 103 3.28 -7.70 9.24
C ALA A 103 3.59 -7.06 7.88
N GLY A 104 4.34 -5.96 7.83
CA GLY A 104 4.51 -5.17 6.60
C GLY A 104 5.95 -4.75 6.31
N LEU A 105 6.32 -4.77 5.02
CA LEU A 105 7.60 -4.34 4.48
C LEU A 105 7.36 -3.45 3.26
N CYS A 106 8.24 -2.48 3.05
CA CYS A 106 8.30 -1.74 1.79
C CYS A 106 9.61 -2.04 1.09
N VAL A 107 9.53 -2.27 -0.21
CA VAL A 107 10.67 -2.54 -1.09
C VAL A 107 10.72 -1.42 -2.12
N LEU A 108 11.81 -0.67 -2.10
CA LEU A 108 12.14 0.28 -3.14
C LEU A 108 13.04 -0.40 -4.16
N PHE A 109 12.60 -0.44 -5.41
CA PHE A 109 13.43 -0.65 -6.58
C PHE A 109 13.74 0.72 -7.18
N TYR A 110 15.01 0.99 -7.45
CA TYR A 110 15.40 2.26 -8.07
C TYR A 110 16.51 2.02 -9.08
N GLY A 111 16.33 2.60 -10.25
CA GLY A 111 17.27 2.60 -11.35
C GLY A 111 17.81 4.00 -11.60
N PRO A 112 18.50 4.21 -12.72
CA PRO A 112 18.99 5.54 -13.10
C PRO A 112 17.85 6.55 -13.25
N ALA A 113 16.77 6.20 -13.95
CA ALA A 113 15.73 7.17 -14.33
C ALA A 113 14.40 7.01 -13.59
N ASP A 114 14.19 5.90 -12.89
CA ASP A 114 12.90 5.58 -12.29
C ASP A 114 13.03 4.88 -10.94
N PHE A 115 11.93 4.88 -10.20
CA PHE A 115 11.79 4.15 -8.96
C PHE A 115 10.39 3.58 -8.81
N HIS A 116 10.28 2.50 -8.04
CA HIS A 116 9.04 1.85 -7.71
C HIS A 116 9.09 1.41 -6.25
N ILE A 117 8.00 1.64 -5.52
CA ILE A 117 7.86 1.19 -4.15
C ILE A 117 6.68 0.25 -4.08
N TYR A 118 6.96 -0.93 -3.58
CA TYR A 118 5.96 -1.94 -3.32
C TYR A 118 5.84 -2.15 -1.82
N GLU A 119 4.62 -2.30 -1.37
CA GLU A 119 4.27 -2.73 -0.03
C GLU A 119 3.97 -4.22 -0.08
N ILE A 120 4.65 -4.99 0.76
CA ILE A 120 4.33 -6.39 1.03
C ILE A 120 3.75 -6.46 2.42
N ALA A 121 2.61 -7.11 2.59
CA ALA A 121 1.99 -7.26 3.90
C ALA A 121 1.35 -8.63 4.09
N LEU A 122 1.53 -9.18 5.29
CA LEU A 122 0.67 -10.22 5.84
C LEU A 122 -0.52 -9.57 6.50
N ILE A 123 -1.71 -10.03 6.18
CA ILE A 123 -2.95 -9.49 6.73
C ILE A 123 -3.84 -10.62 7.19
N SER A 124 -4.82 -10.29 8.03
CA SER A 124 -5.88 -11.23 8.41
C SER A 124 -7.24 -10.58 8.21
N GLN A 125 -8.15 -11.33 7.60
CA GLN A 125 -9.55 -10.97 7.43
C GLN A 125 -10.41 -12.07 8.02
N GLY A 126 -11.00 -11.80 9.20
CA GLY A 126 -11.83 -12.78 9.90
C GLY A 126 -11.06 -14.05 10.31
N GLY A 127 -9.76 -13.95 10.57
CA GLY A 127 -8.91 -15.09 10.98
C GLY A 127 -8.27 -15.86 9.83
N LYS A 128 -8.63 -15.53 8.58
CA LYS A 128 -7.96 -16.03 7.37
C LYS A 128 -6.76 -15.16 7.06
N PHE A 129 -5.61 -15.76 6.82
CA PHE A 129 -4.38 -15.04 6.55
C PHE A 129 -4.07 -14.97 5.06
N PHE A 130 -3.60 -13.79 4.63
CA PHE A 130 -3.25 -13.51 3.25
C PHE A 130 -1.89 -12.80 3.16
N LEU A 131 -1.13 -13.16 2.13
CA LEU A 131 0.04 -12.43 1.68
C LEU A 131 -0.40 -11.49 0.57
N THR A 132 -0.06 -10.22 0.72
CA THR A 132 -0.39 -9.18 -0.24
C THR A 132 0.86 -8.46 -0.67
N SER A 133 0.87 -8.03 -1.93
CA SER A 133 1.86 -7.12 -2.48
C SER A 133 1.15 -6.13 -3.39
N GLN A 134 1.53 -4.87 -3.28
CA GLN A 134 0.91 -3.76 -3.98
C GLN A 134 1.94 -2.69 -4.28
N LYS A 135 2.02 -2.23 -5.53
CA LYS A 135 2.76 -1.02 -5.88
C LYS A 135 2.05 0.19 -5.29
N ILE A 136 2.72 0.87 -4.36
CA ILE A 136 2.17 2.04 -3.67
C ILE A 136 2.68 3.35 -4.27
N TYR A 137 3.90 3.36 -4.80
CA TYR A 137 4.46 4.52 -5.50
C TYR A 137 5.33 4.08 -6.68
N GLY A 138 5.53 4.98 -7.61
CA GLY A 138 6.57 4.90 -8.61
C GLY A 138 6.55 6.14 -9.49
N GLY A 139 7.63 6.35 -10.22
CA GLY A 139 7.77 7.50 -11.10
C GLY A 139 9.20 7.69 -11.55
N GLU A 140 9.43 8.81 -12.21
CA GLU A 140 10.74 9.21 -12.70
C GLU A 140 11.51 9.99 -11.62
N CYS A 141 12.82 9.74 -11.55
CA CYS A 141 13.76 10.42 -10.66
C CYS A 141 14.75 11.27 -11.48
N PHE A 142 15.02 12.48 -10.99
CA PHE A 142 15.95 13.41 -11.58
C PHE A 142 16.86 14.01 -10.50
N SER A 143 17.96 14.64 -10.90
CA SER A 143 18.78 15.49 -10.04
C SER A 143 18.75 16.93 -10.54
N PHE A 144 18.64 17.88 -9.61
CA PHE A 144 18.77 19.31 -9.84
C PHE A 144 19.67 19.90 -8.75
N GLU A 145 20.71 20.64 -9.11
CA GLU A 145 21.70 21.18 -8.16
C GLU A 145 22.20 20.15 -7.12
N ASP A 146 22.50 18.94 -7.61
CA ASP A 146 22.96 17.79 -6.82
C ASP A 146 21.97 17.26 -5.75
N SER A 147 20.74 17.76 -5.76
CA SER A 147 19.62 17.22 -4.97
C SER A 147 18.76 16.29 -5.84
N ALA A 148 18.33 15.16 -5.26
CA ALA A 148 17.46 14.20 -5.94
C ALA A 148 15.98 14.61 -5.81
N PHE A 149 15.23 14.50 -6.91
CA PHE A 149 13.80 14.81 -6.97
C PHE A 149 13.05 13.72 -7.72
N ALA A 150 11.80 13.46 -7.33
CA ALA A 150 10.93 12.54 -8.06
C ALA A 150 9.64 13.24 -8.46
N VAL A 151 9.29 13.17 -9.74
CA VAL A 151 8.28 14.05 -10.36
C VAL A 151 6.86 13.67 -9.96
N ASP A 152 6.58 12.38 -9.78
CA ASP A 152 5.24 11.93 -9.40
C ASP A 152 4.89 12.24 -7.93
N LEU A 153 5.87 12.61 -7.10
CA LEU A 153 5.64 13.08 -5.72
C LEU A 153 4.96 14.44 -5.66
N LEU A 154 5.16 15.30 -6.68
CA LEU A 154 4.57 16.62 -6.75
C LEU A 154 3.07 16.59 -7.08
N LYS A 155 2.56 15.48 -7.60
CA LYS A 155 1.17 15.34 -8.08
C LYS A 155 0.20 14.73 -7.07
N ARG A 156 0.70 14.11 -5.99
CA ARG A 156 -0.12 13.35 -5.02
C ARG A 156 0.14 13.82 -3.60
N ASN A 157 -0.31 15.05 -3.24
CA ASN A 157 -0.05 15.66 -1.92
C ASN A 157 -0.59 14.90 -0.69
N ARG A 158 -1.40 13.85 -0.83
CA ARG A 158 -2.20 13.32 0.30
C ARG A 158 -1.59 12.15 1.07
N GLU A 159 -0.57 11.48 0.53
CA GLU A 159 0.10 10.40 1.24
C GLU A 159 1.60 10.63 1.19
N ARG A 160 2.11 11.45 2.11
CA ARG A 160 3.54 11.52 2.35
C ARG A 160 3.94 10.29 3.17
N ILE A 161 4.41 9.24 2.48
CA ILE A 161 5.69 8.70 2.97
C ILE A 161 6.65 9.89 2.94
N ASP A 162 7.49 10.07 3.95
CA ASP A 162 8.63 10.99 3.82
C ASP A 162 9.62 10.45 2.78
N LEU A 163 9.17 10.40 1.53
CA LEU A 163 9.87 9.83 0.40
C LEU A 163 10.99 10.75 -0.05
N LEU A 164 10.82 12.06 0.15
CA LEU A 164 11.89 13.02 -0.03
C LEU A 164 13.00 12.72 0.98
N GLY A 165 12.66 12.49 2.27
CA GLY A 165 13.63 11.99 3.24
C GLY A 165 14.28 10.66 2.83
N LEU A 166 13.52 9.71 2.30
CA LEU A 166 14.04 8.43 1.80
C LEU A 166 15.03 8.62 0.64
N LEU A 167 14.64 9.39 -0.38
CA LEU A 167 15.44 9.63 -1.57
C LEU A 167 16.70 10.42 -1.23
N SER A 168 16.63 11.39 -0.31
CA SER A 168 17.81 12.08 0.22
C SER A 168 18.76 11.13 0.93
N ILE A 169 18.25 10.27 1.83
CA ILE A 169 19.08 9.25 2.52
C ILE A 169 19.74 8.30 1.51
N LEU A 170 19.04 7.93 0.44
CA LEU A 170 19.57 7.03 -0.58
C LEU A 170 20.58 7.71 -1.49
N ALA A 171 20.36 8.98 -1.87
CA ALA A 171 21.31 9.78 -2.64
C ALA A 171 22.63 9.94 -1.87
N GLU A 172 22.56 10.25 -0.57
CA GLU A 172 23.74 10.40 0.28
C GLU A 172 24.52 9.10 0.51
N LYS A 173 23.81 7.96 0.68
CA LYS A 173 24.46 6.69 1.03
C LYS A 173 24.98 5.87 -0.14
N ASN A 174 24.37 6.00 -1.32
CA ASN A 174 24.56 5.02 -2.40
C ASN A 174 25.22 5.57 -3.68
N ASP A 175 25.71 6.82 -3.71
CA ASP A 175 26.34 7.42 -4.91
C ASP A 175 25.48 7.24 -6.17
N ILE A 176 24.18 7.52 -6.04
CA ILE A 176 23.21 7.35 -7.13
C ILE A 176 23.26 8.58 -8.01
N LYS A 177 23.52 8.38 -9.31
CA LYS A 177 23.51 9.45 -10.32
C LYS A 177 22.17 9.47 -11.04
N PHE A 178 21.24 10.29 -10.56
CA PHE A 178 19.99 10.56 -11.26
C PHE A 178 20.22 11.46 -12.48
N PRO A 179 19.45 11.30 -13.58
CA PRO A 179 19.46 12.18 -14.74
C PRO A 179 19.33 13.64 -14.32
N LYS A 180 20.20 14.51 -14.84
CA LYS A 180 20.10 15.94 -14.57
C LYS A 180 18.90 16.52 -15.30
N ILE A 181 18.10 17.30 -14.60
CA ILE A 181 17.00 18.10 -15.16
C ILE A 181 17.35 19.58 -15.03
N ASN A 182 16.88 20.41 -15.96
CA ASN A 182 17.12 21.86 -15.91
C ASN A 182 16.00 22.56 -15.09
N GLU A 183 16.24 23.81 -14.69
CA GLU A 183 15.30 24.58 -13.86
C GLU A 183 13.95 24.82 -14.56
N GLU A 184 13.96 25.09 -15.87
CA GLU A 184 12.75 25.37 -16.66
C GLU A 184 11.81 24.14 -16.70
N ASP A 185 12.37 22.95 -16.89
CA ASP A 185 11.64 21.69 -16.90
C ASP A 185 11.04 21.39 -15.51
N VAL A 186 11.79 21.64 -14.43
CA VAL A 186 11.29 21.50 -13.04
C VAL A 186 10.09 22.43 -12.81
N LEU A 187 10.22 23.70 -13.19
CA LEU A 187 9.14 24.68 -13.06
C LEU A 187 7.91 24.29 -13.88
N GLN A 188 8.11 23.80 -15.11
CA GLN A 188 7.03 23.31 -15.96
C GLN A 188 6.31 22.13 -15.33
N MET A 189 7.04 21.18 -14.76
CA MET A 189 6.47 20.01 -14.08
C MET A 189 5.70 20.40 -12.81
N MET A 190 6.19 21.36 -12.03
CA MET A 190 5.49 21.87 -10.85
C MET A 190 4.17 22.56 -11.23
N ASN A 191 4.19 23.38 -12.30
CA ASN A 191 3.00 24.09 -12.79
C ASN A 191 1.93 23.13 -13.35
N GLN A 192 2.33 22.07 -14.08
CA GLN A 192 1.39 21.06 -14.55
C GLN A 192 0.75 20.24 -13.41
N SER A 193 1.45 20.12 -12.28
CA SER A 193 0.96 19.36 -11.12
C SER A 193 -0.10 20.16 -10.34
N SER A 194 0.07 21.46 -10.19
CA SER A 194 -0.89 22.34 -9.51
C SER A 194 -2.20 22.51 -10.27
N GLU A 195 -2.17 22.45 -11.60
CA GLU A 195 -3.39 22.42 -12.43
C GLU A 195 -4.20 21.13 -12.25
N LYS A 196 -3.53 19.98 -12.09
CA LYS A 196 -4.19 18.69 -11.86
C LYS A 196 -4.73 18.52 -10.43
N GLU A 197 -4.09 19.10 -9.41
CA GLU A 197 -4.61 19.05 -8.04
C GLU A 197 -5.90 19.84 -7.84
N ASN A 198 -6.13 20.87 -8.66
CA ASN A 198 -7.35 21.68 -8.63
C ASN A 198 -8.46 21.12 -9.53
N ALA A 199 -8.20 20.06 -10.29
CA ALA A 199 -9.25 19.34 -11.00
C ALA A 199 -10.18 18.71 -9.95
N LYS A 200 -11.37 19.28 -9.78
CA LYS A 200 -12.43 18.65 -8.99
C LYS A 200 -12.60 17.21 -9.49
N LEU A 201 -12.59 16.28 -8.54
CA LEU A 201 -12.83 14.88 -8.80
C LEU A 201 -14.16 14.74 -9.54
N ASP A 202 -14.10 14.37 -10.83
CA ASP A 202 -15.29 14.24 -11.65
C ASP A 202 -16.06 12.99 -11.21
N VAL A 203 -17.16 13.24 -10.53
CA VAL A 203 -18.14 12.26 -10.04
C VAL A 203 -19.47 12.39 -10.76
N SER A 204 -19.52 13.16 -11.86
CA SER A 204 -20.76 13.43 -12.59
C SER A 204 -21.39 12.18 -13.22
N ASP A 205 -20.58 11.17 -13.47
CA ASP A 205 -21.01 9.86 -13.99
C ASP A 205 -21.52 8.90 -12.91
N LEU A 206 -21.34 9.21 -11.62
CA LEU A 206 -21.75 8.34 -10.52
C LEU A 206 -23.24 8.50 -10.19
N LYS A 207 -23.96 7.38 -10.15
CA LYS A 207 -25.34 7.33 -9.63
C LYS A 207 -25.35 7.52 -8.10
N LYS A 208 -26.54 7.79 -7.54
CA LYS A 208 -26.75 8.06 -6.10
C LYS A 208 -26.13 7.02 -5.16
N ASN A 209 -26.11 5.74 -5.54
CA ASN A 209 -25.58 4.64 -4.72
C ASN A 209 -24.27 4.06 -5.29
N GLN A 210 -23.54 4.86 -6.08
CA GLN A 210 -22.28 4.45 -6.67
C GLN A 210 -21.13 5.25 -6.10
N ALA A 211 -20.01 4.56 -5.88
CA ALA A 211 -18.77 5.17 -5.48
C ALA A 211 -17.66 4.75 -6.44
N ARG A 212 -16.72 5.65 -6.74
CA ARG A 212 -15.49 5.32 -7.46
C ARG A 212 -14.36 5.16 -6.46
N ILE A 213 -13.63 4.05 -6.51
CA ILE A 213 -12.47 3.83 -5.65
C ILE A 213 -11.36 4.80 -6.06
N LEU A 214 -10.91 5.63 -5.13
CA LEU A 214 -9.75 6.49 -5.35
C LEU A 214 -8.47 5.81 -4.92
N PHE A 215 -8.55 5.10 -3.80
CA PHE A 215 -7.43 4.49 -3.14
C PHE A 215 -7.89 3.25 -2.37
N TRP A 216 -7.04 2.24 -2.36
CA TRP A 216 -7.20 1.06 -1.50
C TRP A 216 -5.82 0.60 -1.04
N SER A 217 -5.68 0.31 0.25
CA SER A 217 -4.46 -0.25 0.83
C SER A 217 -4.71 -1.68 1.28
N HIS A 218 -4.01 -2.63 0.68
CA HIS A 218 -4.07 -4.02 1.13
C HIS A 218 -3.55 -4.20 2.56
N SER A 219 -2.42 -3.58 2.90
CA SER A 219 -1.81 -3.70 4.23
C SER A 219 -2.71 -3.14 5.34
N ASN A 220 -3.41 -2.04 5.08
CA ASN A 220 -4.27 -1.40 6.07
C ASN A 220 -5.72 -1.87 6.01
N LEU A 221 -6.13 -2.59 4.96
CA LEU A 221 -7.47 -3.14 4.76
C LEU A 221 -8.58 -2.08 4.68
N TRP A 222 -8.26 -0.90 4.15
CA TRP A 222 -9.22 0.17 3.91
C TRP A 222 -8.85 0.99 2.68
N GLY A 223 -9.79 1.79 2.21
CA GLY A 223 -9.62 2.70 1.09
C GLY A 223 -10.46 3.96 1.20
N ILE A 224 -10.27 4.86 0.24
CA ILE A 224 -11.08 6.07 0.04
C ILE A 224 -11.83 5.93 -1.27
N VAL A 225 -13.09 6.34 -1.25
CA VAL A 225 -13.95 6.37 -2.43
C VAL A 225 -14.51 7.77 -2.65
N ALA A 226 -14.72 8.12 -3.91
CA ALA A 226 -15.49 9.28 -4.30
C ALA A 226 -16.96 8.92 -4.43
N VAL A 227 -17.81 9.74 -3.84
CA VAL A 227 -19.28 9.61 -3.88
C VAL A 227 -19.89 10.90 -4.40
N SER A 228 -21.16 10.86 -4.80
CA SER A 228 -21.89 12.08 -5.13
C SER A 228 -21.83 13.07 -3.97
N GLN A 229 -21.56 14.36 -4.26
CA GLN A 229 -21.54 15.45 -3.27
C GLN A 229 -22.88 15.64 -2.54
N GLN A 230 -23.96 15.04 -3.06
CA GLN A 230 -25.25 14.99 -2.38
C GLN A 230 -25.22 14.12 -1.11
N LEU A 231 -24.24 13.22 -0.96
CA LEU A 231 -24.12 12.31 0.18
C LEU A 231 -23.12 12.80 1.23
N THR A 232 -21.99 13.38 0.81
CA THR A 232 -21.02 13.98 1.74
C THR A 232 -20.60 15.35 1.21
N GLU A 233 -20.42 16.32 2.12
CA GLU A 233 -20.01 17.69 1.77
C GLU A 233 -18.71 17.72 0.95
N GLN A 234 -17.83 16.74 1.18
CA GLN A 234 -16.54 16.62 0.50
C GLN A 234 -16.58 15.69 -0.72
N GLY A 235 -17.68 14.97 -0.98
CA GLY A 235 -17.78 13.94 -2.02
C GLY A 235 -16.85 12.74 -1.81
N LEU A 236 -16.41 12.50 -0.57
CA LEU A 236 -15.52 11.40 -0.19
C LEU A 236 -16.13 10.55 0.92
N ALA A 237 -15.78 9.27 0.94
CA ALA A 237 -16.11 8.34 2.01
C ALA A 237 -14.98 7.32 2.22
N ARG A 238 -14.94 6.71 3.40
CA ARG A 238 -14.02 5.62 3.71
C ARG A 238 -14.73 4.28 3.55
N VAL A 239 -13.98 3.29 3.09
CA VAL A 239 -14.43 1.90 3.00
C VAL A 239 -13.43 0.99 3.69
N HIS A 240 -13.92 0.01 4.43
CA HIS A 240 -13.13 -0.98 5.16
C HIS A 240 -13.43 -2.38 4.65
N TRP A 241 -12.47 -3.28 4.73
CA TRP A 241 -12.62 -4.64 4.17
C TRP A 241 -13.80 -5.41 4.77
N SER A 242 -14.15 -5.15 6.04
CA SER A 242 -15.25 -5.84 6.71
C SER A 242 -16.62 -5.51 6.12
N GLN A 243 -16.70 -4.45 5.30
CA GLN A 243 -17.91 -4.06 4.56
C GLN A 243 -17.97 -4.73 3.18
N LEU A 244 -16.95 -5.49 2.79
CA LEU A 244 -16.84 -6.13 1.49
C LEU A 244 -17.20 -7.60 1.57
N ALA A 245 -17.89 -8.09 0.55
CA ALA A 245 -17.90 -9.51 0.27
C ALA A 245 -16.52 -9.95 -0.24
N PRO A 246 -16.01 -11.12 0.20
CA PRO A 246 -14.82 -11.74 -0.40
C PRO A 246 -14.99 -11.90 -1.91
N ARG A 247 -13.95 -11.60 -2.70
CA ARG A 247 -14.02 -11.71 -4.17
C ARG A 247 -14.00 -13.15 -4.69
N THR A 248 -13.49 -14.08 -3.90
CA THR A 248 -13.35 -15.50 -4.26
C THR A 248 -13.77 -16.40 -3.08
N LYS A 249 -13.87 -17.71 -3.31
CA LYS A 249 -14.33 -18.70 -2.30
C LYS A 249 -13.50 -18.70 -1.00
N ASN A 250 -12.18 -18.51 -1.09
CA ASN A 250 -11.28 -18.38 0.05
C ASN A 250 -10.99 -16.91 0.40
N GLY A 251 -11.64 -15.99 -0.29
CA GLY A 251 -10.97 -14.83 -0.86
C GLY A 251 -10.69 -13.67 0.05
N LEU A 252 -9.73 -12.89 -0.44
CA LEU A 252 -9.43 -11.57 0.04
C LEU A 252 -10.57 -10.61 -0.35
N ALA A 253 -11.06 -9.85 0.64
CA ALA A 253 -11.94 -8.71 0.42
C ALA A 253 -11.08 -7.47 0.13
N TYR A 254 -11.15 -6.95 -1.10
CA TYR A 254 -10.40 -5.78 -1.54
C TYR A 254 -11.08 -5.05 -2.69
N LEU A 255 -10.59 -3.85 -2.97
CA LEU A 255 -11.07 -2.97 -4.05
C LEU A 255 -9.91 -2.52 -4.93
N ASN A 256 -10.18 -2.31 -6.22
CA ASN A 256 -9.18 -1.79 -7.16
C ASN A 256 -9.39 -0.28 -7.36
N PRO A 257 -8.32 0.54 -7.36
CA PRO A 257 -8.43 1.94 -7.75
C PRO A 257 -9.10 2.10 -9.12
N GLY A 258 -10.02 3.07 -9.23
CA GLY A 258 -10.81 3.34 -10.43
C GLY A 258 -12.09 2.50 -10.57
N GLU A 259 -12.25 1.42 -9.82
CA GLU A 259 -13.46 0.59 -9.83
C GLU A 259 -14.69 1.39 -9.38
N ILE A 260 -15.85 1.09 -9.97
CA ILE A 260 -17.14 1.65 -9.53
C ILE A 260 -17.89 0.56 -8.77
N ILE A 261 -18.28 0.88 -7.53
CA ILE A 261 -18.98 -0.04 -6.63
C ILE A 261 -20.38 0.48 -6.32
N ASN A 262 -21.31 -0.43 -6.03
CA ASN A 262 -22.63 -0.08 -5.50
C ASN A 262 -22.64 -0.25 -3.98
N PHE A 263 -23.20 0.71 -3.25
CA PHE A 263 -23.33 0.66 -1.78
C PHE A 263 -24.76 0.89 -1.29
N ALA A 264 -25.06 0.38 -0.10
CA ALA A 264 -26.16 0.85 0.74
C ALA A 264 -25.62 1.93 1.67
N THR A 265 -26.41 2.99 1.86
CA THR A 265 -26.08 4.01 2.85
C THR A 265 -26.51 3.50 4.22
N THR A 266 -25.56 3.01 5.01
CA THR A 266 -25.76 2.83 6.45
C THR A 266 -25.66 4.19 7.13
N ARG A 267 -26.70 4.55 7.89
CA ARG A 267 -26.83 5.86 8.55
C ARG A 267 -25.97 6.03 9.80
N ASP A 268 -24.92 5.24 9.98
CA ASP A 268 -24.04 5.39 11.14
C ASP A 268 -22.86 6.29 10.76
N ALA A 269 -23.14 7.60 10.82
CA ALA A 269 -22.12 8.63 10.72
C ALA A 269 -21.26 8.59 11.99
N HIS A 270 -20.14 7.89 11.97
CA HIS A 270 -19.11 8.08 12.98
C HIS A 270 -18.34 9.38 12.66
N LYS A 271 -18.31 10.31 13.62
CA LYS A 271 -17.41 11.47 13.57
C LYS A 271 -15.98 10.98 13.75
N GLY A 272 -15.32 10.65 12.64
CA GLY A 272 -13.88 10.44 12.58
C GLY A 272 -13.12 11.75 12.42
N LEU A 273 -11.79 11.69 12.56
CA LEU A 273 -10.88 12.84 12.45
C LEU A 273 -10.94 13.62 11.12
N PHE A 274 -11.62 13.10 10.09
CA PHE A 274 -11.76 13.72 8.76
C PHE A 274 -13.14 14.37 8.51
N GLY A 275 -13.98 14.51 9.53
CA GLY A 275 -15.37 14.95 9.41
C GLY A 275 -16.36 13.79 9.52
N THR A 276 -17.63 14.01 9.13
CA THR A 276 -18.63 12.93 9.03
C THR A 276 -18.18 11.92 7.97
N SER A 277 -17.48 10.88 8.41
CA SER A 277 -17.19 9.70 7.59
C SER A 277 -18.47 8.88 7.55
N ILE A 278 -19.06 8.73 6.37
CA ILE A 278 -20.11 7.73 6.18
C ILE A 278 -19.36 6.42 5.97
N ASP A 279 -19.53 5.50 6.92
CA ASP A 279 -19.19 4.10 6.70
C ASP A 279 -20.17 3.55 5.67
N LEU A 280 -19.66 3.17 4.50
CA LEU A 280 -20.46 2.60 3.44
C LEU A 280 -20.56 1.10 3.62
N GLU A 281 -21.76 0.59 3.89
CA GLU A 281 -22.04 -0.84 3.80
C GLU A 281 -22.26 -1.21 2.33
N LEU A 282 -21.42 -2.06 1.77
CA LEU A 282 -21.52 -2.39 0.35
C LEU A 282 -22.58 -3.44 0.12
N LEU A 283 -23.53 -3.12 -0.76
CA LEU A 283 -24.49 -4.08 -1.26
C LEU A 283 -23.76 -4.94 -2.28
N SER A 284 -23.22 -6.07 -1.82
CA SER A 284 -22.78 -7.22 -2.64
C SER A 284 -22.16 -6.86 -3.99
N ILE A 285 -20.83 -6.99 -4.11
CA ILE A 285 -20.14 -6.89 -5.40
C ILE A 285 -20.54 -8.11 -6.24
N PHE A 286 -21.62 -8.00 -7.00
CA PHE A 286 -21.84 -8.89 -8.13
C PHE A 286 -20.95 -8.37 -9.26
N SER A 287 -19.85 -9.08 -9.52
CA SER A 287 -19.20 -9.01 -10.83
C SER A 287 -20.18 -9.61 -11.84
N GLU A 288 -20.68 -8.81 -12.78
CA GLU A 288 -21.23 -9.35 -14.04
C GLU A 288 -20.14 -10.10 -14.80
#